data_AF-A0A6S7JCU8-F1
#
_entry.id   AF-A0A6S7JCU8-F1
#
_cell.length_a   1.000
_cell.length_b   1.000
_cell.length_c   1.000
_cell.angle_alpha   90.00
_cell.angle_beta   90.00
_cell.angle_gamma   90.00
#
_symmetry.space_group_name_H-M   'P 1'
#
loop_
_entity.id
_entity.type
_entity.pdbx_description
1 polymer ?
#
loop_
_entity_poly.entity_id
_entity_poly.type
_entity_poly.pdbx_seq_one_letter_code
_entity_poly.pdbx_strand_id
1 'polypeptide(L)' 'MARERGATVYATDERFCIDNGVMIAQAGWEMFRAGHVTPIEDTWCTQRYRTDEVEVTWRD' A
#
# COMPACT_ATOMS: atom_id res chain seq x y z
N MET A 1 6.37 17.32 -20.69
CA MET A 1 5.76 16.35 -19.77
C MET A 1 6.08 16.65 -18.29
N ALA A 2 6.75 15.82 -17.46
CA ALA A 2 6.90 16.11 -16.02
C ALA A 2 7.93 17.22 -15.71
N ARG A 3 9.08 17.20 -16.38
CA ARG A 3 10.16 18.20 -16.21
C ARG A 3 9.73 19.63 -16.55
N GLU A 4 8.90 19.80 -17.57
CA GLU A 4 8.30 21.10 -17.95
C GLU A 4 7.38 21.69 -16.86
N ARG A 5 6.90 20.85 -15.93
CA ARG A 5 6.04 21.26 -14.81
C ARG A 5 6.80 21.29 -13.48
N GLY A 6 8.13 21.19 -13.50
CA GLY A 6 8.95 21.12 -12.29
C GLY A 6 8.73 19.85 -11.44
N ALA A 7 8.18 18.78 -12.04
CA ALA A 7 7.88 17.53 -11.35
C ALA A 7 8.90 16.42 -11.67
N THR A 8 9.05 15.50 -10.72
CA THR A 8 9.89 14.29 -10.84
C THR A 8 9.01 13.07 -11.07
N VAL A 9 9.42 12.18 -11.98
CA VAL A 9 8.78 10.87 -12.18
C VAL A 9 9.62 9.81 -11.48
N TYR A 10 8.95 8.97 -10.70
CA TYR A 10 9.53 7.77 -10.11
C TYR A 10 8.85 6.56 -10.74
N ALA A 11 9.65 5.60 -11.18
CA ALA A 11 9.18 4.33 -11.73
C ALA A 11 10.01 3.21 -11.08
N THR A 12 9.31 2.16 -10.66
CA THR A 12 9.95 0.94 -10.17
C THR A 12 10.31 0.02 -11.33
N ASP A 13 11.22 -0.91 -11.08
CA ASP A 13 11.54 -1.99 -12.00
C ASP A 13 10.34 -2.94 -12.23
N GLU A 14 10.29 -3.61 -13.39
CA GLU A 14 9.18 -4.49 -13.79
C GLU A 14 8.82 -5.54 -12.74
N ARG A 15 9.81 -6.03 -11.97
CA ARG A 15 9.62 -7.00 -10.88
C ARG A 15 8.63 -6.52 -9.81
N PHE A 16 8.46 -5.21 -9.65
CA PHE A 16 7.59 -4.61 -8.63
C PHE A 16 6.35 -3.94 -9.23
N CYS A 17 6.27 -3.82 -10.55
CA CYS A 17 5.14 -3.18 -11.24
C CYS A 17 3.95 -4.12 -11.44
N ILE A 18 4.19 -5.42 -11.61
CA ILE A 18 3.14 -6.44 -11.68
C ILE A 18 2.75 -6.87 -10.27
N ASP A 19 1.49 -7.27 -10.09
CA ASP A 19 0.98 -7.78 -8.82
C ASP A 19 1.91 -8.85 -8.22
N ASN A 20 2.39 -8.58 -7.01
CA ASN A 20 3.38 -9.41 -6.34
C ASN A 20 3.13 -9.48 -4.83
N GLY A 21 3.70 -10.48 -4.17
CA GLY A 21 3.56 -10.63 -2.71
C GLY A 21 4.34 -9.58 -1.91
N VAL A 22 5.39 -8.98 -2.49
CA VAL A 22 6.26 -8.04 -1.78
C VAL A 22 5.54 -6.72 -1.49
N MET A 23 4.70 -6.22 -2.41
CA MET A 23 3.89 -5.02 -2.15
C MET A 23 2.89 -5.22 -1.00
N ILE A 24 2.30 -6.41 -0.89
CA ILE A 24 1.39 -6.76 0.20
C ILE A 24 2.16 -6.83 1.52
N ALA A 25 3.32 -7.49 1.53
CA ALA A 25 4.18 -7.57 2.71
C ALA A 25 4.69 -6.19 3.15
N GLN A 26 5.05 -5.32 2.20
CA GLN A 26 5.53 -3.96 2.49
C GLN A 26 4.44 -3.11 3.14
N ALA A 27 3.22 -3.10 2.59
CA ALA A 27 2.09 -2.40 3.20
C ALA A 27 1.73 -2.99 4.57
N GLY A 28 1.72 -4.32 4.70
CA GLY A 28 1.48 -5.00 5.97
C GLY A 28 2.54 -4.68 7.03
N TRP A 29 3.81 -4.54 6.63
CA TRP A 29 4.89 -4.15 7.54
C TRP A 29 4.69 -2.73 8.08
N GLU A 30 4.31 -1.78 7.22
CA GLU A 30 3.98 -0.41 7.63
C GLU A 30 2.81 -0.37 8.61
N MET A 31 1.72 -1.07 8.26
CA MET A 31 0.53 -1.21 9.11
C MET A 31 0.89 -1.81 10.48
N PHE A 32 1.59 -2.94 10.50
CA PHE A 32 1.97 -3.62 11.74
C PHE A 32 2.88 -2.74 12.61
N ARG A 33 3.85 -2.06 12.02
CA ARG A 33 4.74 -1.13 12.72
C ARG A 33 3.98 0.04 13.35
N ALA A 34 2.89 0.49 12.70
CA ALA A 34 1.99 1.52 13.22
C ALA A 34 0.90 0.97 14.17
N GLY A 35 0.97 -0.31 14.55
CA GLY A 35 0.10 -0.92 15.56
C GLY A 35 -1.17 -1.58 15.03
N HIS A 36 -1.36 -1.66 13.71
CA HIS A 36 -2.50 -2.38 13.13
C HIS A 36 -2.33 -3.89 13.28
N VAL A 37 -3.35 -4.56 13.80
CA VAL A 37 -3.44 -6.02 13.90
C VAL A 37 -4.87 -6.43 13.55
N THR A 38 -5.05 -7.48 12.75
CA THR A 38 -6.38 -7.99 12.37
C THR A 38 -6.68 -9.27 13.16
N PRO A 39 -7.70 -9.28 14.04
CA PRO A 39 -8.20 -10.50 14.69
C PRO A 39 -8.65 -11.53 13.66
N ILE A 40 -8.58 -12.82 13.99
CA ILE A 40 -8.86 -13.90 13.03
C ILE A 40 -10.30 -13.83 12.51
N GLU A 41 -11.24 -13.48 13.39
CA GLU A 41 -12.64 -13.28 13.08
C GLU A 41 -12.83 -12.24 11.98
N ASP A 42 -11.97 -11.22 11.90
CA ASP A 42 -12.04 -10.09 10.96
C ASP A 42 -11.20 -10.28 9.68
N THR A 43 -10.62 -11.47 9.45
CA THR A 43 -9.74 -11.74 8.29
C THR A 43 -10.47 -12.13 6.98
N TRP A 44 -11.77 -11.87 6.88
CA TRP A 44 -12.52 -12.18 5.66
C TRP A 44 -12.11 -11.27 4.48
N CYS A 45 -12.31 -11.77 3.26
CA CYS A 45 -12.04 -11.00 2.05
C CYS A 45 -13.23 -10.10 1.68
N THR A 46 -12.98 -8.80 1.54
CA THR A 46 -13.92 -7.84 0.95
C THR A 46 -13.61 -7.65 -0.53
N GLN A 47 -14.46 -8.19 -1.42
CA GLN A 47 -14.24 -8.11 -2.88
C GLN A 47 -14.24 -6.67 -3.43
N ARG A 48 -14.85 -5.72 -2.70
CA ARG A 48 -14.95 -4.31 -3.06
C ARG A 48 -14.31 -3.43 -2.00
N TYR A 49 -13.04 -3.67 -1.69
CA TYR A 49 -12.31 -2.91 -0.69
C TYR A 49 -11.79 -1.60 -1.31
N ARG A 50 -12.24 -0.44 -0.82
CA ARG A 50 -11.87 0.85 -1.42
C ARG A 50 -10.59 1.41 -0.80
N THR A 51 -9.83 2.17 -1.59
CA THR A 51 -8.54 2.75 -1.15
C THR A 51 -8.69 3.73 0.02
N ASP A 52 -9.84 4.40 0.16
CA ASP A 52 -10.14 5.39 1.20
C ASP A 52 -10.78 4.78 2.46
N GLU A 53 -10.93 3.45 2.53
CA GLU A 53 -11.45 2.75 3.73
C GLU A 53 -10.36 2.45 4.76
N VAL A 54 -9.09 2.68 4.41
CA VAL A 54 -7.93 2.42 5.28
C VAL A 54 -7.47 3.70 5.94
N GLU A 55 -7.45 3.72 7.28
CA GLU A 55 -6.79 4.78 8.04
C GLU A 55 -5.26 4.61 7.98
N VAL A 56 -4.58 5.56 7.34
CA VAL A 56 -3.13 5.54 7.13
C VAL A 56 -2.41 6.16 8.33
N THR A 57 -2.20 5.37 9.39
CA THR A 57 -1.55 5.84 10.63
C THR A 57 -0.01 5.78 10.60
N TRP A 58 0.58 5.28 9.51
CA TRP A 58 2.03 5.17 9.32
C TRP A 58 2.64 6.38 8.58
N ARG A 59 1.92 7.50 8.50
CA ARG A 59 2.36 8.75 7.88
C ARG A 59 1.89 9.95 8.72
N ASP A 60 2.68 11.03 8.69
CA ASP A 60 2.31 12.36 9.22
C ASP A 60 1.41 13.14 8.26
#